data_AF-A0A261KQT7-F1
#
_entry.id   AF-A0A261KQT7-F1
#
_cell.length_a   1.000
_cell.length_b   1.000
_cell.length_c   1.000
_cell.angle_alpha   90.00
_cell.angle_beta   90.00
_cell.angle_gamma   90.00
#
_symmetry.space_group_name_H-M   'P 1'
#
loop_
_entity.id
_entity.type
_entity.pdbx_description
1 polymer ?
#
loop_
_entity_poly.entity_id
_entity_poly.type
_entity_poly.pdbx_seq_one_letter_code
_entity_poly.pdbx_strand_id
1 'polypeptide(L)'
;MSSFQQVQVENEDITMKIKSMENRGDGVVVIRIDVPPETNKEKIHREFMQFYDENVRVLEEKYYQELEETKRQINQNIQINQNIHKSERKYQIELAEIKKQNYRSEEQNKNMMSLVNQIFQKSTAANYLVTLNFEGGNFETGFPAIRANIWSDGHPLPISLSGNLPGNLEIPQLYQKWSQKYKQLREGYRNLDWIPRIKMKKEQTTNFSKKDAEKGVQKIIGQIQELEKDWRLILNNWWNDPNFHKIEKELRTRFNPSDKVRLIIQSEDVLMHRIPWHLWDFFSDYIFAEAAIGLPEANRVERLNIAREKIRILEIFGDDRGINVETDKQYLSSLFTEV
;
A
#
# COMPACT_ATOMS: atom_id res chain seq x y z
N MET A 1 -45.15 -20.75 -72.59
CA MET A 1 -45.32 -20.98 -74.03
C MET A 1 -46.27 -19.90 -74.54
N SER A 2 -46.04 -19.29 -75.69
CA SER A 2 -46.95 -18.25 -76.19
C SER A 2 -48.25 -18.85 -76.72
N SER A 3 -49.34 -18.08 -76.73
CA SER A 3 -50.63 -18.51 -77.30
C SER A 3 -50.47 -18.93 -78.77
N PHE A 4 -49.60 -18.26 -79.53
CA PHE A 4 -49.30 -18.66 -80.92
C PHE A 4 -48.65 -20.06 -81.00
N GLN A 5 -47.69 -20.34 -80.13
CA GLN A 5 -47.04 -21.66 -80.08
C GLN A 5 -48.02 -22.76 -79.68
N GLN A 6 -48.99 -22.48 -78.81
CA GLN A 6 -50.03 -23.44 -78.43
C GLN A 6 -50.96 -23.76 -79.60
N VAL A 7 -51.41 -22.74 -80.35
CA VAL A 7 -52.21 -22.94 -81.57
C VAL A 7 -51.46 -23.73 -82.64
N GLN A 8 -50.14 -23.50 -82.80
CA GLN A 8 -49.30 -24.27 -83.71
C GLN A 8 -49.21 -25.76 -83.33
N VAL A 9 -49.21 -26.07 -82.03
CA VAL A 9 -49.19 -27.46 -81.53
C VAL A 9 -50.56 -28.14 -81.67
N GLU A 10 -51.67 -27.41 -81.54
CA GLU A 10 -53.00 -28.02 -81.76
C GLU A 10 -53.35 -28.25 -83.24
N ASN A 11 -52.65 -27.58 -84.15
CA ASN A 11 -52.88 -27.67 -85.60
C ASN A 11 -51.56 -27.98 -86.33
N GLU A 12 -50.85 -29.03 -85.90
CA GLU A 12 -49.56 -29.46 -86.48
C GLU A 12 -49.63 -29.78 -87.98
N ASP A 13 -50.82 -30.11 -88.50
CA ASP A 13 -51.12 -30.37 -89.90
C ASP A 13 -51.26 -29.10 -90.76
N ILE A 14 -51.32 -27.92 -90.14
CA ILE A 14 -51.50 -26.63 -90.81
C ILE A 14 -50.19 -25.84 -90.73
N THR A 15 -49.61 -25.50 -91.89
CA THR A 15 -48.42 -24.64 -91.93
C THR A 15 -48.80 -23.20 -91.61
N MET A 16 -48.48 -22.74 -90.40
CA MET A 16 -48.73 -21.37 -89.94
C MET A 16 -47.43 -20.62 -89.64
N LYS A 17 -47.27 -19.41 -90.21
CA LYS A 17 -46.10 -18.54 -89.95
C LYS A 17 -46.53 -17.11 -89.64
N ILE A 18 -45.89 -16.49 -88.65
CA ILE A 18 -46.09 -15.06 -88.39
C ILE A 18 -45.42 -14.28 -89.52
N LYS A 19 -46.20 -13.42 -90.17
CA LYS A 19 -45.76 -12.52 -91.24
C LYS A 19 -45.29 -11.19 -90.69
N SER A 20 -45.99 -10.64 -89.72
CA SER A 20 -45.62 -9.39 -89.04
C SER A 20 -46.30 -9.28 -87.68
N MET A 21 -45.64 -8.60 -86.75
CA MET A 21 -46.20 -8.21 -85.45
C MET A 21 -45.99 -6.71 -85.28
N GLU A 22 -47.08 -5.96 -85.14
CA GLU A 22 -47.06 -4.50 -84.97
C GLU A 22 -47.73 -4.14 -83.63
N ASN A 23 -47.05 -3.34 -82.81
CA ASN A 23 -47.66 -2.73 -81.63
C ASN A 23 -48.32 -1.41 -82.05
N ARG A 24 -49.62 -1.27 -81.80
CA ARG A 24 -50.43 -0.10 -82.20
C ARG A 24 -50.67 0.89 -81.05
N GLY A 25 -50.11 0.65 -79.87
CA GLY A 25 -50.42 1.41 -78.66
C GLY A 25 -51.67 0.88 -77.95
N ASP A 26 -51.96 1.40 -76.75
CA ASP A 26 -53.15 1.09 -75.94
C ASP A 26 -53.40 -0.40 -75.66
N GLY A 27 -52.32 -1.19 -75.57
CA GLY A 27 -52.41 -2.64 -75.31
C GLY A 27 -52.83 -3.47 -76.53
N VAL A 28 -52.93 -2.87 -77.72
CA VAL A 28 -53.30 -3.58 -78.95
C VAL A 28 -52.07 -3.99 -79.74
N VAL A 29 -51.93 -5.30 -79.94
CA VAL A 29 -50.91 -5.89 -80.81
C VAL A 29 -51.59 -6.57 -81.99
N VAL A 30 -51.20 -6.18 -83.20
CA VAL A 30 -51.71 -6.78 -84.44
C VAL A 30 -50.71 -7.81 -84.93
N ILE A 31 -51.13 -9.06 -84.99
CA ILE A 31 -50.33 -10.17 -85.51
C ILE A 31 -50.94 -10.58 -86.86
N ARG A 32 -50.14 -10.50 -87.93
CA ARG A 32 -50.51 -11.06 -89.24
C ARG A 32 -49.89 -12.43 -89.37
N ILE A 33 -50.70 -13.42 -89.72
CA ILE A 33 -50.30 -14.82 -89.84
C ILE A 33 -50.64 -15.28 -91.26
N ASP A 34 -49.69 -15.95 -91.90
CA ASP A 34 -49.92 -16.64 -93.18
C ASP A 34 -50.45 -18.05 -92.89
N VAL A 35 -51.60 -18.38 -93.48
CA VAL A 35 -52.29 -19.68 -93.38
C VAL A 35 -52.81 -20.11 -94.77
N PRO A 36 -52.91 -21.43 -95.07
CA PRO A 36 -53.48 -21.91 -96.33
C PRO A 36 -54.92 -21.43 -96.59
N PRO A 37 -55.33 -21.24 -97.86
CA PRO A 37 -56.62 -20.63 -98.21
C PRO A 37 -57.84 -21.47 -97.75
N GLU A 38 -57.69 -22.78 -97.66
CA GLU A 38 -58.70 -23.74 -97.16
C GLU A 38 -58.77 -23.83 -95.63
N THR A 39 -57.90 -23.11 -94.91
CA THR A 39 -57.85 -23.14 -93.44
C THR A 39 -59.07 -22.45 -92.83
N ASN A 40 -59.67 -23.08 -91.81
CA ASN A 40 -60.73 -22.47 -91.02
C ASN A 40 -60.16 -21.37 -90.10
N LYS A 41 -60.13 -20.13 -90.60
CA LYS A 41 -59.58 -18.97 -89.89
C LYS A 41 -60.34 -18.66 -88.59
N GLU A 42 -61.64 -18.93 -88.53
CA GLU A 42 -62.44 -18.72 -87.32
C GLU A 42 -62.03 -19.69 -86.20
N LYS A 43 -61.71 -20.95 -86.55
CA LYS A 43 -61.18 -21.95 -85.61
C LYS A 43 -59.85 -21.48 -85.01
N ILE A 44 -58.88 -21.14 -85.87
CA ILE A 44 -57.54 -20.68 -85.45
C ILE A 44 -57.62 -19.42 -84.59
N HIS A 45 -58.48 -18.46 -84.95
CA HIS A 45 -58.67 -17.26 -84.15
C HIS A 45 -59.27 -17.58 -82.77
N ARG A 46 -60.27 -18.47 -82.71
CA ARG A 46 -60.90 -18.89 -81.46
C ARG A 46 -59.92 -19.58 -80.52
N GLU A 47 -59.12 -20.52 -81.04
CA GLU A 47 -58.09 -21.22 -80.26
C GLU A 47 -57.02 -20.24 -79.78
N PHE A 48 -56.58 -19.31 -80.63
CA PHE A 48 -55.64 -18.27 -80.23
C PHE A 48 -56.18 -17.41 -79.08
N MET A 49 -57.43 -16.97 -79.17
CA MET A 49 -58.07 -16.18 -78.12
C MET A 49 -58.26 -16.99 -76.85
N GLN A 50 -58.63 -18.27 -76.95
CA GLN A 50 -58.77 -19.17 -75.80
C GLN A 50 -57.43 -19.33 -75.05
N PHE A 51 -56.35 -19.63 -75.77
CA PHE A 51 -55.02 -19.75 -75.17
C PHE A 51 -54.46 -18.43 -74.67
N TYR A 52 -54.78 -17.32 -75.33
CA TYR A 52 -54.47 -15.99 -74.84
C TYR A 52 -55.15 -15.72 -73.51
N ASP A 53 -56.45 -15.93 -73.41
CA ASP A 53 -57.21 -15.74 -72.17
C ASP A 53 -56.71 -16.66 -71.06
N GLU A 54 -56.37 -17.91 -71.37
CA GLU A 54 -55.79 -18.85 -70.40
C GLU A 54 -54.41 -18.41 -69.91
N ASN A 55 -53.50 -18.03 -70.82
CA ASN A 55 -52.16 -17.57 -70.45
C ASN A 55 -52.19 -16.27 -69.63
N VAL A 56 -53.10 -15.34 -69.97
CA VAL A 56 -53.32 -14.10 -69.20
C VAL A 56 -53.77 -14.46 -67.79
N ARG A 57 -54.76 -15.35 -67.62
CA ARG A 57 -55.21 -15.79 -66.29
C ARG A 57 -54.08 -16.41 -65.47
N VAL A 58 -53.31 -17.32 -66.06
CA VAL A 58 -52.16 -17.96 -65.38
C VAL A 58 -51.10 -16.94 -64.98
N LEU A 59 -50.85 -15.93 -65.82
CA LEU A 59 -49.89 -14.87 -65.53
C LEU A 59 -50.39 -13.95 -64.41
N GLU A 60 -51.66 -13.57 -64.44
CA GLU A 60 -52.31 -12.78 -63.39
C GLU A 60 -52.26 -13.51 -62.05
N GLU A 61 -52.59 -14.81 -62.02
CA GLU A 61 -52.50 -15.63 -60.82
C GLU A 61 -51.08 -15.67 -60.25
N LYS A 62 -50.06 -15.88 -61.10
CA LYS A 62 -48.65 -15.84 -60.68
C LYS A 62 -48.25 -14.49 -60.11
N TYR A 63 -48.67 -13.39 -60.76
CA TYR A 63 -48.38 -12.04 -60.29
C TYR A 63 -49.02 -11.77 -58.92
N TYR A 64 -50.29 -12.17 -58.72
CA TYR A 64 -50.95 -12.03 -57.42
C TYR A 64 -50.29 -12.88 -56.34
N GLN A 65 -49.80 -14.07 -56.65
CA GLN A 65 -49.04 -14.91 -55.72
C GLN A 65 -47.72 -14.24 -55.30
N GLU A 66 -46.93 -13.75 -56.24
CA GLU A 66 -45.66 -13.07 -55.97
C GLU A 66 -45.85 -11.76 -55.17
N LEU A 67 -46.91 -11.01 -55.47
CA LEU A 67 -47.28 -9.81 -54.74
C LEU A 67 -47.67 -10.12 -53.29
N GLU A 68 -48.44 -11.20 -53.06
CA GLU A 68 -48.79 -11.66 -51.71
C GLU A 68 -47.57 -12.16 -50.92
N GLU A 69 -46.66 -12.90 -51.56
CA GLU A 69 -45.41 -13.34 -50.94
C GLU A 69 -44.53 -12.16 -50.55
N THR A 70 -44.37 -11.19 -51.46
CA THR A 70 -43.61 -9.95 -51.21
C THR A 70 -44.20 -9.16 -50.04
N LYS A 71 -45.54 -9.01 -49.98
CA LYS A 71 -46.22 -8.37 -48.85
C LYS A 71 -45.98 -9.10 -47.53
N ARG A 72 -46.01 -10.44 -47.53
CA ARG A 72 -45.70 -11.24 -46.34
C ARG A 72 -44.26 -10.98 -45.87
N GLN A 73 -43.30 -10.95 -46.78
CA GLN A 73 -41.90 -10.69 -46.45
C GLN A 73 -41.70 -9.28 -45.87
N ILE A 74 -42.35 -8.26 -46.45
CA ILE A 74 -42.31 -6.88 -45.93
C ILE A 74 -42.85 -6.84 -44.50
N ASN A 75 -44.01 -7.47 -44.24
CA ASN A 75 -44.61 -7.50 -42.91
C ASN A 75 -43.71 -8.22 -41.88
N GLN A 76 -43.07 -9.32 -42.28
CA GLN A 76 -42.10 -10.01 -41.43
C GLN A 76 -40.88 -9.13 -41.12
N ASN A 77 -40.33 -8.45 -42.11
CA ASN A 77 -39.18 -7.55 -41.92
C ASN A 77 -39.53 -6.37 -41.01
N ILE A 78 -40.73 -5.79 -41.14
CA ILE A 78 -41.23 -4.76 -40.23
C ILE A 78 -41.28 -5.28 -38.79
N GLN A 79 -41.82 -6.48 -38.58
CA GLN A 79 -41.90 -7.09 -37.25
C GLN A 79 -40.52 -7.36 -36.65
N ILE A 80 -39.57 -7.85 -37.46
CA ILE A 80 -38.18 -8.09 -37.05
C ILE A 80 -37.52 -6.77 -36.64
N ASN A 81 -37.64 -5.72 -37.46
CA ASN A 81 -37.06 -4.41 -37.15
C ASN A 81 -37.66 -3.81 -35.87
N GLN A 82 -38.96 -3.96 -35.63
CA GLN A 82 -39.58 -3.54 -34.37
C GLN A 82 -39.02 -4.30 -33.17
N ASN A 83 -38.78 -5.61 -33.30
CA ASN A 83 -38.21 -6.43 -32.23
C ASN A 83 -36.75 -6.05 -31.95
N ILE A 84 -35.96 -5.81 -33.00
CA ILE A 84 -34.58 -5.32 -32.89
C ILE A 84 -34.56 -4.00 -32.13
N HIS A 85 -35.36 -3.01 -32.53
CA HIS A 85 -35.41 -1.72 -31.83
C HIS A 85 -35.84 -1.83 -30.36
N LYS A 86 -36.76 -2.75 -30.03
CA LYS A 86 -37.12 -3.03 -28.63
C LYS A 86 -35.94 -3.61 -27.86
N SER A 87 -35.20 -4.54 -28.46
CA SER A 87 -34.03 -5.15 -27.82
C SER A 87 -32.88 -4.16 -27.62
N GLU A 88 -32.62 -3.27 -28.59
CA GLU A 88 -31.63 -2.21 -28.51
C GLU A 88 -31.97 -1.24 -27.37
N ARG A 89 -33.23 -0.81 -27.26
CA ARG A 89 -33.67 0.06 -26.16
C ARG A 89 -33.43 -0.60 -24.80
N LYS A 90 -33.73 -1.89 -24.67
CA LYS A 90 -33.50 -2.63 -23.43
C LYS A 90 -32.01 -2.67 -23.07
N TYR A 91 -31.15 -2.96 -24.05
CA TYR A 91 -29.70 -2.98 -23.86
C TYR A 91 -29.14 -1.62 -23.44
N GLN A 92 -29.62 -0.52 -24.03
CA GLN A 92 -29.18 0.83 -23.66
C GLN A 92 -29.57 1.21 -22.22
N ILE A 93 -30.74 0.78 -21.76
CA ILE A 93 -31.17 0.99 -20.36
C ILE A 93 -30.25 0.23 -19.41
N GLU A 94 -29.96 -1.05 -19.70
CA GLU A 94 -29.08 -1.89 -18.88
C GLU A 94 -27.65 -1.33 -18.82
N LEU A 95 -27.10 -0.85 -19.95
CA LEU A 95 -25.80 -0.18 -19.99
C LEU A 95 -25.77 1.11 -19.15
N ALA A 96 -26.86 1.88 -19.14
CA ALA A 96 -26.96 3.09 -18.33
C ALA A 96 -26.97 2.77 -16.83
N GLU A 97 -27.64 1.69 -16.42
CA GLU A 97 -27.63 1.19 -15.04
C GLU A 97 -26.25 0.71 -14.60
N ILE A 98 -25.56 -0.07 -15.44
CA ILE A 98 -24.19 -0.54 -15.15
C ILE A 98 -23.24 0.65 -14.99
N LYS A 99 -23.31 1.64 -15.88
CA LYS A 99 -22.50 2.87 -15.77
C LYS A 99 -22.77 3.62 -14.46
N LYS A 100 -24.04 3.72 -14.05
CA LYS A 100 -24.42 4.36 -12.79
C LYS A 100 -23.89 3.60 -11.57
N GLN A 101 -23.92 2.27 -11.61
CA GLN A 101 -23.34 1.43 -10.56
C GLN A 101 -21.81 1.60 -10.48
N ASN A 102 -21.12 1.57 -11.62
CA ASN A 102 -19.66 1.77 -11.66
C ASN A 102 -19.27 3.15 -11.12
N TYR A 103 -19.96 4.21 -11.53
CA TYR A 103 -19.73 5.55 -10.98
C TYR A 103 -19.88 5.57 -9.45
N ARG A 104 -20.94 4.94 -8.93
CA ARG A 104 -21.17 4.83 -7.47
C ARG A 104 -20.06 4.03 -6.77
N SER A 105 -19.59 2.94 -7.36
CA SER A 105 -18.49 2.13 -6.84
C SER A 105 -17.15 2.86 -6.89
N GLU A 106 -16.87 3.65 -7.93
CA GLU A 106 -15.67 4.49 -8.00
C GLU A 106 -15.66 5.57 -6.92
N GLU A 107 -16.80 6.21 -6.68
CA GLU A 107 -16.96 7.19 -5.58
C GLU A 107 -16.74 6.53 -4.21
N GLN A 108 -17.30 5.33 -4.00
CA GLN A 108 -17.07 4.54 -2.79
C GLN A 108 -15.59 4.17 -2.63
N ASN A 109 -14.91 3.77 -3.70
CA ASN A 109 -13.49 3.45 -3.69
C ASN A 109 -12.62 4.67 -3.37
N LYS A 110 -12.95 5.86 -3.91
CA LYS A 110 -12.26 7.12 -3.55
C LYS A 110 -12.43 7.45 -2.07
N ASN A 111 -13.64 7.30 -1.54
CA ASN A 111 -13.91 7.52 -0.12
C ASN A 111 -13.16 6.51 0.75
N MET A 112 -13.12 5.23 0.35
CA MET A 112 -12.34 4.20 1.03
C MET A 112 -10.85 4.52 1.01
N MET A 113 -10.30 4.92 -0.14
CA MET A 113 -8.88 5.30 -0.26
C MET A 113 -8.55 6.54 0.59
N SER A 114 -9.46 7.51 0.69
CA SER A 114 -9.32 8.65 1.60
C SER A 114 -9.29 8.20 3.06
N LEU A 115 -10.19 7.30 3.46
CA LEU A 115 -10.25 6.75 4.81
C LEU A 115 -8.97 5.94 5.13
N VAL A 116 -8.54 5.10 4.20
CA VAL A 116 -7.28 4.34 4.27
C VAL A 116 -6.10 5.29 4.45
N ASN A 117 -6.00 6.36 3.66
CA ASN A 117 -4.94 7.36 3.81
C ASN A 117 -4.98 8.09 5.16
N GLN A 118 -6.16 8.42 5.68
CA GLN A 118 -6.30 9.01 7.03
C GLN A 118 -5.87 8.03 8.13
N ILE A 119 -6.17 6.75 7.98
CA ILE A 119 -5.72 5.68 8.90
C ILE A 119 -4.18 5.54 8.82
N PHE A 120 -3.61 5.52 7.62
CA PHE A 120 -2.16 5.40 7.44
C PHE A 120 -1.38 6.64 7.89
N GLN A 121 -1.92 7.85 7.72
CA GLN A 121 -1.31 9.08 8.27
C GLN A 121 -1.28 9.09 9.80
N LYS A 122 -2.27 8.48 10.47
CA LYS A 122 -2.23 8.22 11.91
C LYS A 122 -1.25 7.11 12.32
N SER A 123 -0.87 6.24 11.38
CA SER A 123 -0.07 5.02 11.62
C SER A 123 1.42 5.18 11.35
N THR A 124 1.88 6.28 10.75
CA THR A 124 3.31 6.61 10.76
C THR A 124 3.69 7.04 12.16
N ALA A 125 4.42 6.17 12.88
CA ALA A 125 5.00 6.45 14.18
C ALA A 125 5.62 7.85 14.18
N ALA A 126 5.01 8.76 14.94
CA ALA A 126 5.48 10.13 15.00
C ALA A 126 6.82 10.16 15.76
N ASN A 127 7.74 11.03 15.34
CA ASN A 127 8.95 11.27 16.12
C ASN A 127 8.65 12.39 17.12
N TYR A 128 8.88 12.09 18.38
CA TYR A 128 8.83 13.07 19.45
C TYR A 128 10.22 13.29 20.02
N LEU A 129 10.52 14.54 20.33
CA LEU A 129 11.64 14.92 21.17
C LEU A 129 11.05 15.47 22.46
N VAL A 130 11.56 15.02 23.59
CA VAL A 130 11.17 15.52 24.91
C VAL A 130 12.45 15.91 25.63
N THR A 131 12.51 17.11 26.20
CA THR A 131 13.59 17.51 27.11
C THR A 131 13.03 17.61 28.51
N LEU A 132 13.62 16.90 29.47
CA LEU A 132 13.38 17.07 30.89
C LEU A 132 14.55 17.85 31.48
N ASN A 133 14.35 19.15 31.70
CA ASN A 133 15.34 20.03 32.27
C ASN A 133 15.12 20.18 33.78
N PHE A 134 16.07 19.71 34.57
CA PHE A 134 16.11 19.83 36.02
C PHE A 134 16.91 21.09 36.37
N GLU A 135 16.19 22.21 36.53
CA GLU A 135 16.74 23.55 36.77
C GLU A 135 17.15 23.68 38.25
N GLY A 136 18.33 23.13 38.58
CA GLY A 136 18.93 23.17 39.91
C GLY A 136 18.38 22.13 40.90
N GLY A 137 19.03 22.07 42.07
CA GLY A 137 18.73 21.09 43.11
C GLY A 137 19.56 19.81 43.02
N ASN A 138 19.28 18.87 43.91
CA ASN A 138 19.97 17.58 44.01
C ASN A 138 19.11 16.56 44.78
N PHE A 139 19.61 15.36 44.99
CA PHE A 139 18.89 14.31 45.71
C PHE A 139 18.71 14.55 47.22
N GLU A 140 19.40 15.53 47.82
CA GLU A 140 19.22 15.91 49.22
C GLU A 140 18.14 16.98 49.37
N THR A 141 18.20 18.06 48.57
CA THR A 141 17.26 19.18 48.65
C THR A 141 16.03 19.02 47.75
N GLY A 142 16.04 18.05 46.85
CA GLY A 142 15.06 17.89 45.78
C GLY A 142 15.38 18.75 44.56
N PHE A 143 14.51 18.63 43.56
CA PHE A 143 14.56 19.35 42.29
C PHE A 143 13.35 20.29 42.20
N PRO A 144 13.50 21.57 42.60
CA PRO A 144 12.37 22.48 42.79
C PRO A 144 11.74 22.94 41.47
N ALA A 145 12.49 22.91 40.38
CA ALA A 145 12.03 23.33 39.07
C ALA A 145 12.43 22.31 38.01
N ILE A 146 11.44 21.63 37.44
CA ILE A 146 11.61 20.70 36.33
C ILE A 146 10.76 21.21 35.18
N ARG A 147 11.38 21.42 34.02
CA ARG A 147 10.69 21.85 32.80
C ARG A 147 10.73 20.72 31.76
N ALA A 148 9.55 20.22 31.40
CA ALA A 148 9.39 19.26 30.32
C ALA A 148 8.92 20.00 29.06
N ASN A 149 9.69 19.93 27.98
CA ASN A 149 9.28 20.45 26.68
C ASN A 149 9.08 19.29 25.72
N ILE A 150 7.96 19.28 25.01
CA ILE A 150 7.57 18.21 24.08
C ILE A 150 7.49 18.82 22.68
N TRP A 151 8.33 18.34 21.78
CA TRP A 151 8.32 18.66 20.35
C TRP A 151 7.79 17.48 19.56
N SER A 152 7.10 17.79 18.47
CA SER A 152 6.52 16.81 17.55
C SER A 152 6.70 17.26 16.12
N ASP A 153 6.83 16.30 15.21
CA ASP A 153 6.90 16.57 13.78
C ASP A 153 5.65 17.34 13.32
N GLY A 154 5.85 18.52 12.72
CA GLY A 154 4.76 19.36 12.21
C GLY A 154 4.36 20.55 13.08
N HIS A 155 4.92 20.68 14.29
CA HIS A 155 4.68 21.84 15.16
C HIS A 155 5.99 22.59 15.49
N PRO A 156 6.07 23.91 15.23
CA PRO A 156 7.31 24.67 15.42
C PRO A 156 7.61 25.01 16.89
N LEU A 157 6.59 25.02 17.75
CA LEU A 157 6.71 25.38 19.16
C LEU A 157 6.47 24.16 20.05
N PRO A 158 7.28 23.97 21.11
CA PRO A 158 7.05 22.90 22.05
C PRO A 158 5.86 23.18 22.95
N ILE A 159 5.30 22.11 23.50
CA ILE A 159 4.42 22.18 24.65
C ILE A 159 5.31 22.10 25.89
N SER A 160 5.21 23.10 26.76
CA SER A 160 6.00 23.19 27.98
C SER A 160 5.15 22.88 29.20
N LEU A 161 5.67 22.04 30.08
CA LEU A 161 5.09 21.66 31.36
C LEU A 161 6.13 21.91 32.45
N SER A 162 5.65 22.21 33.65
CA SER A 162 6.50 22.40 34.82
C SER A 162 6.10 21.44 35.94
N GLY A 163 7.08 20.97 36.68
CA GLY A 163 6.92 20.11 37.84
C GLY A 163 8.05 20.32 38.83
N ASN A 164 8.04 19.53 39.91
CA ASN A 164 9.11 19.46 40.87
C ASN A 164 9.19 18.04 41.42
N LEU A 165 10.30 17.74 42.10
CA LEU A 165 10.47 16.49 42.83
C LEU A 165 11.09 16.74 44.20
N PRO A 166 10.64 16.01 45.23
CA PRO A 166 11.26 16.09 46.55
C PRO A 166 12.65 15.45 46.55
N GLY A 167 13.46 15.81 47.56
CA GLY A 167 14.73 15.12 47.81
C GLY A 167 14.50 13.64 48.12
N ASN A 168 15.40 12.79 47.66
CA ASN A 168 15.39 11.36 47.93
C ASN A 168 16.82 10.86 48.17
N LEU A 169 17.20 10.77 49.46
CA LEU A 169 18.51 10.32 49.90
C LEU A 169 18.77 8.82 49.67
N GLU A 170 17.72 8.03 49.40
CA GLU A 170 17.87 6.60 49.13
C GLU A 170 18.52 6.36 47.76
N ILE A 171 18.26 7.23 46.77
CA ILE A 171 18.82 7.11 45.42
C ILE A 171 20.36 7.21 45.42
N PRO A 172 21.00 8.24 46.03
CA PRO A 172 22.46 8.28 46.19
C PRO A 172 23.02 7.06 46.93
N GLN A 173 22.36 6.60 48.00
CA GLN A 173 22.81 5.44 48.76
C GLN A 173 22.77 4.17 47.90
N LEU A 174 21.72 4.00 47.11
CA LEU A 174 21.54 2.87 46.22
C LEU A 174 22.58 2.87 45.09
N TYR A 175 22.87 4.04 44.53
CA TYR A 175 23.96 4.22 43.57
C TYR A 175 25.32 3.86 44.18
N GLN A 176 25.60 4.27 45.41
CA GLN A 176 26.84 3.90 46.09
C GLN A 176 26.94 2.38 46.28
N LYS A 177 25.87 1.73 46.77
CA LYS A 177 25.81 0.27 46.92
C LYS A 177 26.04 -0.45 45.58
N TRP A 178 25.34 -0.03 44.53
CA TRP A 178 25.48 -0.57 43.19
C TRP A 178 26.90 -0.38 42.65
N SER A 179 27.47 0.82 42.77
CA SER A 179 28.83 1.12 42.32
C SER A 179 29.87 0.27 43.05
N GLN A 180 29.72 0.05 44.36
CA GLN A 180 30.59 -0.83 45.14
C GLN A 180 30.50 -2.28 44.65
N LYS A 181 29.29 -2.80 44.38
CA LYS A 181 29.10 -4.15 43.83
C LYS A 181 29.70 -4.29 42.45
N TYR A 182 29.55 -3.29 41.60
CA TYR A 182 30.16 -3.30 40.26
C TYR A 182 31.70 -3.26 40.33
N LYS A 183 32.28 -2.51 41.28
CA LYS A 183 33.72 -2.56 41.56
C LYS A 183 34.16 -3.94 42.04
N GLN A 184 33.43 -4.57 42.96
CA GLN A 184 33.70 -5.95 43.41
C GLN A 184 33.63 -6.95 42.25
N LEU A 185 32.65 -6.79 41.35
CA LEU A 185 32.52 -7.60 40.15
C LEU A 185 33.73 -7.45 39.23
N ARG A 186 34.18 -6.21 39.00
CA ARG A 186 35.38 -5.91 38.21
C ARG A 186 36.64 -6.56 38.80
N GLU A 187 36.85 -6.43 40.11
CA GLU A 187 37.98 -7.09 40.78
C GLU A 187 37.86 -8.62 40.73
N GLY A 188 36.65 -9.16 40.86
CA GLY A 188 36.39 -10.59 40.69
C GLY A 188 36.77 -11.11 39.30
N TYR A 189 36.42 -10.38 38.24
CA TYR A 189 36.85 -10.69 36.88
C TYR A 189 38.37 -10.60 36.71
N ARG A 190 38.99 -9.55 37.24
CA ARG A 190 40.45 -9.34 37.17
C ARG A 190 41.23 -10.45 37.86
N ASN A 191 40.79 -10.88 39.04
CA ASN A 191 41.43 -11.97 39.80
C ASN A 191 41.32 -13.32 39.09
N LEU A 192 40.38 -13.46 38.16
CA LEU A 192 40.16 -14.67 37.38
C LEU A 192 40.80 -14.62 35.99
N ASP A 193 41.53 -13.54 35.67
CA ASP A 193 41.97 -13.20 34.31
C ASP A 193 40.82 -13.31 33.28
N TRP A 194 39.59 -13.09 33.74
CA TRP A 194 38.39 -13.24 32.92
C TRP A 194 38.00 -11.89 32.34
N ILE A 195 38.02 -11.80 31.01
CA ILE A 195 37.55 -10.63 30.28
C ILE A 195 36.18 -10.96 29.66
N PRO A 196 35.05 -10.63 30.30
CA PRO A 196 33.71 -11.05 29.83
C PRO A 196 33.33 -10.49 28.45
N ARG A 197 34.01 -9.45 27.95
CA ARG A 197 33.79 -8.90 26.59
C ARG A 197 34.49 -9.68 25.48
N ILE A 198 35.46 -10.55 25.80
CA ILE A 198 36.20 -11.34 24.80
C ILE A 198 35.78 -12.80 24.94
N LYS A 199 34.96 -13.28 24.00
CA LYS A 199 34.59 -14.70 23.93
C LYS A 199 35.76 -15.49 23.35
N MET A 200 36.45 -16.29 24.17
CA MET A 200 37.43 -17.25 23.65
C MET A 200 36.74 -18.30 22.77
N LYS A 201 37.38 -18.69 21.67
CA LYS A 201 36.89 -19.79 20.81
C LYS A 201 36.84 -21.08 21.63
N LYS A 202 35.78 -21.89 21.41
CA LYS A 202 35.44 -23.09 22.20
C LYS A 202 36.50 -24.21 22.18
N GLU A 203 37.52 -24.12 21.34
CA GLU A 203 38.49 -25.19 21.06
C GLU A 203 39.82 -25.04 21.83
N GLN A 204 40.03 -23.96 22.58
CA GLN A 204 41.22 -23.84 23.44
C GLN A 204 41.02 -24.59 24.76
N THR A 205 41.79 -25.65 24.98
CA THR A 205 41.95 -26.29 26.29
C THR A 205 42.53 -25.30 27.31
N THR A 206 41.74 -24.93 28.31
CA THR A 206 42.20 -24.10 29.44
C THR A 206 42.44 -24.99 30.67
N ASN A 207 43.68 -25.06 31.16
CA ASN A 207 44.08 -25.80 32.37
C ASN A 207 43.65 -25.11 33.69
N PHE A 208 42.48 -24.49 33.74
CA PHE A 208 41.99 -23.77 34.94
C PHE A 208 40.73 -24.42 35.51
N SER A 209 40.78 -24.80 36.79
CA SER A 209 39.61 -25.24 37.56
C SER A 209 38.87 -24.02 38.12
N LYS A 210 37.67 -23.74 37.60
CA LYS A 210 36.95 -22.46 37.76
C LYS A 210 35.76 -22.45 38.74
N LYS A 211 35.41 -23.56 39.40
CA LYS A 211 34.07 -23.70 40.02
C LYS A 211 33.76 -22.74 41.18
N ASP A 212 34.69 -22.42 42.07
CA ASP A 212 34.35 -21.64 43.28
C ASP A 212 34.46 -20.12 43.07
N ALA A 213 35.41 -19.69 42.24
CA ALA A 213 35.52 -18.29 41.87
C ALA A 213 34.40 -17.87 40.88
N GLU A 214 33.94 -18.79 40.01
CA GLU A 214 32.71 -18.59 39.23
C GLU A 214 31.48 -18.40 40.14
N LYS A 215 31.32 -19.21 41.19
CA LYS A 215 30.22 -19.02 42.18
C LYS A 215 30.29 -17.66 42.86
N GLY A 216 31.50 -17.18 43.21
CA GLY A 216 31.71 -15.86 43.80
C GLY A 216 31.24 -14.73 42.89
N VAL A 217 31.64 -14.77 41.61
CA VAL A 217 31.21 -13.81 40.58
C VAL A 217 29.70 -13.88 40.36
N GLN A 218 29.13 -15.08 40.24
CA GLN A 218 27.68 -15.27 40.05
C GLN A 218 26.88 -14.75 41.24
N LYS A 219 27.37 -14.92 42.47
CA LYS A 219 26.74 -14.32 43.67
C LYS A 219 26.70 -12.80 43.60
N ILE A 220 27.77 -12.16 43.13
CA ILE A 220 27.82 -10.70 42.97
C ILE A 220 26.84 -10.24 41.89
N ILE A 221 26.75 -10.97 40.76
CA ILE A 221 25.77 -10.69 39.71
C ILE A 221 24.34 -10.77 40.27
N GLY A 222 24.01 -11.82 41.01
CA GLY A 222 22.70 -11.95 41.67
C GLY A 222 22.41 -10.78 42.63
N GLN A 223 23.40 -10.33 43.40
CA GLN A 223 23.25 -9.14 44.26
C GLN A 223 23.00 -7.85 43.46
N ILE A 224 23.63 -7.69 42.29
CA ILE A 224 23.38 -6.54 41.41
C ILE A 224 21.95 -6.59 40.85
N GLN A 225 21.46 -7.78 40.48
CA GLN A 225 20.09 -7.97 40.02
C GLN A 225 19.05 -7.66 41.10
N GLU A 226 19.30 -8.02 42.36
CA GLU A 226 18.43 -7.59 43.46
C GLU A 226 18.44 -6.07 43.65
N LEU A 227 19.61 -5.43 43.57
CA LEU A 227 19.70 -3.96 43.61
C LEU A 227 18.96 -3.29 42.44
N GLU A 228 18.93 -3.92 41.27
CA GLU A 228 18.16 -3.43 40.11
C GLU A 228 16.64 -3.41 40.40
N LYS A 229 16.14 -4.40 41.14
CA LYS A 229 14.74 -4.41 41.60
C LYS A 229 14.47 -3.28 42.59
N ASP A 230 15.39 -3.05 43.54
CA ASP A 230 15.31 -1.93 44.48
C ASP A 230 15.32 -0.59 43.74
N TRP A 231 16.19 -0.46 42.73
CA TRP A 231 16.27 0.73 41.86
C TRP A 231 14.95 0.99 41.17
N ARG A 232 14.37 -0.03 40.55
CA ARG A 232 13.10 0.10 39.85
C ARG A 232 11.99 0.54 40.80
N LEU A 233 11.89 -0.06 42.00
CA LEU A 233 10.88 0.31 42.98
C LEU A 233 11.04 1.77 43.44
N ILE A 234 12.24 2.16 43.87
CA ILE A 234 12.49 3.50 44.42
C ILE A 234 12.32 4.57 43.35
N LEU A 235 12.84 4.35 42.13
CA LEU A 235 12.72 5.32 41.05
C LEU A 235 11.28 5.53 40.62
N ASN A 236 10.52 4.45 40.38
CA ASN A 236 9.14 4.60 39.93
C ASN A 236 8.24 5.20 41.02
N ASN A 237 8.48 4.88 42.30
CA ASN A 237 7.80 5.56 43.39
C ASN A 237 8.12 7.06 43.44
N TRP A 238 9.38 7.43 43.21
CA TRP A 238 9.82 8.82 43.22
C TRP A 238 9.30 9.62 42.03
N TRP A 239 9.32 9.05 40.82
CA TRP A 239 8.72 9.67 39.63
C TRP A 239 7.19 9.77 39.71
N ASN A 240 6.54 8.90 40.48
CA ASN A 240 5.10 8.98 40.72
C ASN A 240 4.70 10.03 41.77
N ASP A 241 5.62 10.90 42.22
CA ASP A 241 5.29 12.04 43.06
C ASP A 241 4.22 12.92 42.38
N PRO A 242 3.17 13.39 43.08
CA PRO A 242 2.08 14.15 42.47
C PRO A 242 2.48 15.38 41.66
N ASN A 243 3.61 16.03 42.00
CA ASN A 243 4.08 17.22 41.28
C ASN A 243 4.84 16.88 40.00
N PHE A 244 5.48 15.72 39.91
CA PHE A 244 6.11 15.23 38.69
C PHE A 244 5.16 14.40 37.82
N HIS A 245 4.23 13.68 38.44
CA HIS A 245 3.28 12.79 37.77
C HIS A 245 2.41 13.53 36.74
N LYS A 246 2.22 14.85 36.90
CA LYS A 246 1.58 15.69 35.87
C LYS A 246 2.32 15.65 34.53
N ILE A 247 3.64 15.69 34.55
CA ILE A 247 4.48 15.58 33.35
C ILE A 247 4.31 14.19 32.76
N GLU A 248 4.48 13.14 33.56
CA GLU A 248 4.34 11.76 33.09
C GLU A 248 2.96 11.50 32.47
N LYS A 249 1.88 11.93 33.13
CA LYS A 249 0.50 11.78 32.64
C LYS A 249 0.32 12.45 31.28
N GLU A 250 0.88 13.64 31.08
CA GLU A 250 0.83 14.34 29.79
C GLU A 250 1.61 13.60 28.70
N LEU A 251 2.81 13.07 29.01
CA LEU A 251 3.56 12.23 28.07
C LEU A 251 2.71 11.01 27.65
N ARG A 252 2.12 10.33 28.64
CA ARG A 252 1.29 9.13 28.42
C ARG A 252 0.01 9.39 27.64
N THR A 253 -0.57 10.59 27.80
CA THR A 253 -1.78 10.99 27.08
C THR A 253 -1.50 11.31 25.61
N ARG A 254 -0.27 11.74 25.30
CA ARG A 254 0.11 12.24 23.98
C ARG A 254 0.71 11.18 23.08
N PHE A 255 1.47 10.25 23.64
CA PHE A 255 2.21 9.27 22.86
C PHE A 255 1.43 7.96 22.75
N ASN A 256 1.55 7.32 21.59
CA ASN A 256 1.17 5.94 21.38
C ASN A 256 2.38 5.02 21.63
N PRO A 257 2.16 3.75 22.06
CA PRO A 257 3.25 2.79 22.28
C PRO A 257 4.18 2.58 21.07
N SER A 258 3.70 2.83 19.86
CA SER A 258 4.46 2.72 18.61
C SER A 258 5.29 3.96 18.26
N ASP A 259 5.11 5.08 18.96
CA ASP A 259 5.81 6.33 18.65
C ASP A 259 7.28 6.28 19.04
N LYS A 260 8.13 6.97 18.27
CA LYS A 260 9.57 7.06 18.53
C LYS A 260 9.83 8.28 19.39
N VAL A 261 10.22 8.08 20.64
CA VAL A 261 10.38 9.18 21.60
C VAL A 261 11.83 9.29 22.02
N ARG A 262 12.47 10.44 21.79
CA ARG A 262 13.78 10.74 22.36
C ARG A 262 13.61 11.59 23.60
N LEU A 263 13.95 11.05 24.76
CA LEU A 263 13.89 11.74 26.03
C LEU A 263 15.29 12.22 26.42
N ILE A 264 15.52 13.53 26.35
CA ILE A 264 16.77 14.16 26.75
C ILE A 264 16.67 14.62 28.20
N ILE A 265 17.45 14.02 29.07
CA ILE A 265 17.57 14.42 30.47
C ILE A 265 18.69 15.46 30.60
N GLN A 266 18.37 16.63 31.13
CA GLN A 266 19.31 17.72 31.37
C GLN A 266 19.32 18.06 32.86
N SER A 267 20.49 18.00 33.49
CA SER A 267 20.67 18.38 34.89
C SER A 267 22.08 18.87 35.14
N GLU A 268 22.25 19.76 36.12
CA GLU A 268 23.56 20.11 36.66
C GLU A 268 24.08 19.04 37.62
N ASP A 269 23.18 18.25 38.22
CA ASP A 269 23.56 17.18 39.13
C ASP A 269 24.11 15.97 38.38
N VAL A 270 25.34 15.59 38.70
CA VAL A 270 26.05 14.49 38.03
C VAL A 270 25.40 13.14 38.31
N LEU A 271 24.74 12.97 39.46
CA LEU A 271 24.11 11.70 39.81
C LEU A 271 22.84 11.48 38.98
N MET A 272 22.12 12.54 38.61
CA MET A 272 20.97 12.46 37.71
C MET A 272 21.32 11.82 36.35
N HIS A 273 22.52 12.09 35.82
CA HIS A 273 23.02 11.48 34.59
C HIS A 273 23.43 10.00 34.74
N ARG A 274 23.57 9.52 35.99
CA ARG A 274 24.01 8.16 36.31
C ARG A 274 22.87 7.24 36.75
N ILE A 275 21.66 7.76 36.83
CA ILE A 275 20.46 6.97 37.10
C ILE A 275 20.22 5.99 35.94
N PRO A 276 19.79 4.75 36.24
CA PRO A 276 19.35 3.80 35.24
C PRO A 276 17.96 4.19 34.68
N TRP A 277 17.90 5.21 33.84
CA TRP A 277 16.65 5.77 33.28
C TRP A 277 15.76 4.74 32.59
N HIS A 278 16.35 3.70 32.00
CA HIS A 278 15.62 2.59 31.38
C HIS A 278 14.73 1.79 32.36
N LEU A 279 14.95 1.92 33.68
CA LEU A 279 14.11 1.30 34.71
C LEU A 279 12.84 2.11 35.04
N TRP A 280 12.69 3.31 34.46
CA TRP A 280 11.42 4.02 34.53
C TRP A 280 10.37 3.28 33.71
N ASP A 281 9.24 2.94 34.33
CA ASP A 281 8.16 2.13 33.75
C ASP A 281 7.60 2.72 32.46
N PHE A 282 7.74 4.03 32.25
CA PHE A 282 7.48 4.68 30.96
C PHE A 282 8.16 3.95 29.79
N PHE A 283 9.43 3.56 29.90
CA PHE A 283 10.14 2.88 28.80
C PHE A 283 9.65 1.44 28.54
N SER A 284 8.95 0.83 29.50
CA SER A 284 8.32 -0.48 29.29
C SER A 284 7.06 -0.36 28.43
N ASP A 285 6.33 0.73 28.56
CA ASP A 285 5.09 0.98 27.80
C ASP A 285 5.38 1.59 26.41
N TYR A 286 6.50 2.30 26.26
CA TYR A 286 6.94 2.94 25.02
C TYR A 286 8.26 2.34 24.53
N ILE A 287 8.18 1.19 23.85
CA ILE A 287 9.36 0.38 23.47
C ILE A 287 10.35 1.07 22.52
N PHE A 288 9.91 2.09 21.80
CA PHE A 288 10.75 2.91 20.92
C PHE A 288 11.16 4.24 21.56
N ALA A 289 10.91 4.40 22.86
CA ALA A 289 11.43 5.51 23.64
C ALA A 289 12.87 5.23 24.07
N GLU A 290 13.74 6.23 23.95
CA GLU A 290 15.13 6.17 24.40
C GLU A 290 15.46 7.34 25.33
N ALA A 291 16.23 7.06 26.38
CA ALA A 291 16.81 8.07 27.24
C ALA A 291 18.19 8.48 26.72
N ALA A 292 18.43 9.79 26.63
CA ALA A 292 19.75 10.34 26.36
C ALA A 292 20.06 11.46 27.36
N ILE A 293 21.35 11.69 27.58
CA ILE A 293 21.82 12.74 28.48
C ILE A 293 22.17 13.98 27.67
N GLY A 294 21.68 15.14 28.09
CA GLY A 294 22.02 16.45 27.54
C GLY A 294 22.68 17.32 28.59
N LEU A 295 23.58 18.21 28.15
CA LEU A 295 24.10 19.26 29.02
C LEU A 295 23.02 20.35 29.20
N PRO A 296 22.92 20.99 30.38
CA PRO A 296 22.04 22.15 30.59
C PRO A 296 22.39 23.29 29.62
N GLU A 297 23.68 23.52 29.42
CA GLU A 297 24.20 24.49 28.46
C GLU A 297 24.84 23.76 27.28
N ALA A 298 24.28 23.96 26.09
CA ALA A 298 24.86 23.43 24.85
C ALA A 298 24.56 24.38 23.69
N ASN A 299 25.59 24.66 22.89
CA ASN A 299 25.41 25.37 21.63
C ASN A 299 25.04 24.37 20.53
N ARG A 300 24.09 24.77 19.68
CA ARG A 300 23.79 24.00 18.46
C ARG A 300 25.00 24.13 17.53
N VAL A 301 25.70 23.03 17.32
CA VAL A 301 26.75 22.97 16.29
C VAL A 301 26.08 22.70 14.96
N GLU A 302 26.15 23.67 14.04
CA GLU A 302 25.80 23.41 12.64
C GLU A 302 26.83 22.44 12.07
N ARG A 303 26.43 21.18 11.88
CA ARG A 303 27.25 20.24 11.13
C ARG A 303 27.25 20.70 9.68
N LEU A 304 28.35 21.30 9.26
CA LEU A 304 28.64 21.46 7.84
C LEU A 304 28.77 20.04 7.26
N ASN A 305 27.73 19.59 6.56
CA ASN A 305 27.77 18.38 5.75
C ASN A 305 28.62 18.65 4.51
N ILE A 306 29.92 18.79 4.71
CA ILE A 306 30.89 18.93 3.64
C ILE A 306 30.97 17.56 2.97
N ALA A 307 30.52 17.47 1.72
CA ALA A 307 30.75 16.29 0.90
C ALA A 307 32.27 16.05 0.82
N ARG A 308 32.73 14.90 1.32
CA ARG A 308 34.14 14.54 1.31
C ARG A 308 34.38 13.54 0.20
N GLU A 309 35.35 13.82 -0.65
CA GLU A 309 35.79 12.90 -1.71
C GLU A 309 36.55 11.70 -1.15
N LYS A 310 37.15 11.82 0.05
CA LYS A 310 37.92 10.77 0.71
C LYS A 310 37.28 10.35 2.04
N ILE A 311 37.22 9.04 2.26
CA ILE A 311 36.79 8.47 3.54
C ILE A 311 37.87 8.77 4.59
N ARG A 312 37.46 9.21 5.78
CA ARG A 312 38.35 9.35 6.94
C ARG A 312 38.06 8.23 7.92
N ILE A 313 39.07 7.44 8.24
CA ILE A 313 39.02 6.40 9.26
C ILE A 313 39.66 6.97 10.52
N LEU A 314 38.99 6.85 11.67
CA LEU A 314 39.55 7.19 12.98
C LEU A 314 40.11 5.93 13.62
N GLU A 315 41.42 5.89 13.80
CA GLU A 315 42.11 4.79 14.47
C GLU A 315 42.27 5.13 15.95
N ILE A 316 41.71 4.27 16.81
CA ILE A 316 41.82 4.41 18.26
C ILE A 316 42.68 3.26 18.77
N PHE A 317 43.90 3.58 19.16
CA PHE A 317 44.81 2.63 19.77
C PHE A 317 44.60 2.60 21.29
N GLY A 318 44.53 1.38 21.83
CA GLY A 318 44.42 1.16 23.26
C GLY A 318 45.71 1.48 24.00
N ASP A 319 45.68 1.19 25.30
CA ASP A 319 46.84 1.20 26.18
C ASP A 319 47.93 0.25 25.65
N ASP A 320 49.17 0.74 25.55
CA ASP A 320 50.32 -0.01 25.01
C ASP A 320 50.93 -0.99 26.01
N ARG A 321 50.40 -1.05 27.24
CA ARG A 321 50.82 -2.02 28.26
C ARG A 321 50.52 -3.46 27.84
N GLY A 322 51.56 -4.15 27.35
CA GLY A 322 51.52 -5.58 27.04
C GLY A 322 51.10 -5.91 25.60
N ILE A 323 50.93 -4.90 24.74
CA ILE A 323 50.65 -5.07 23.30
C ILE A 323 51.55 -4.14 22.48
N ASN A 324 51.99 -4.59 21.30
CA ASN A 324 52.78 -3.76 20.40
C ASN A 324 51.86 -2.99 19.44
N VAL A 325 51.43 -1.81 19.90
CA VAL A 325 50.59 -0.89 19.13
C VAL A 325 51.27 -0.39 17.85
N GLU A 326 52.60 -0.38 17.81
CA GLU A 326 53.36 0.17 16.68
C GLU A 326 53.25 -0.71 15.43
N THR A 327 53.13 -2.04 15.61
CA THR A 327 52.87 -2.98 14.51
C THR A 327 51.52 -2.68 13.85
N ASP A 328 50.49 -2.42 14.65
CA ASP A 328 49.15 -2.13 14.15
C ASP A 328 49.12 -0.78 13.41
N LYS A 329 49.82 0.23 13.93
CA LYS A 329 49.98 1.53 13.24
C LYS A 329 50.65 1.38 11.87
N GLN A 330 51.72 0.58 11.79
CA GLN A 330 52.43 0.35 10.54
C GLN A 330 51.56 -0.36 9.51
N TYR A 331 50.83 -1.40 9.92
CA TYR A 331 49.88 -2.11 9.06
C TYR A 331 48.75 -1.20 8.56
N LEU A 332 48.15 -0.42 9.45
CA LEU A 332 47.07 0.50 9.06
C LEU A 332 47.60 1.60 8.12
N SER A 333 48.80 2.11 8.37
CA SER A 333 49.47 3.09 7.49
C SER A 333 49.74 2.53 6.09
N SER A 334 50.10 1.25 5.96
CA SER A 334 50.36 0.64 4.65
C SER A 334 49.08 0.47 3.81
N LEU A 335 47.92 0.28 4.43
CA LEU A 335 46.63 0.21 3.72
C LEU A 335 46.26 1.52 3.00
N PHE A 336 46.84 2.66 3.42
CA PHE A 336 46.60 3.95 2.78
C PHE A 336 47.59 4.27 1.65
N THR A 337 48.59 3.41 1.42
CA THR A 337 49.64 3.64 0.40
C THR A 337 49.34 2.94 -0.93
N GLU A 338 48.35 2.04 -0.98
CA GLU A 338 47.98 1.25 -2.19
C GLU A 338 46.75 1.79 -2.97
N VAL A 339 46.41 3.08 -2.83
CA VAL A 339 45.42 3.75 -3.71
C VAL A 339 46.09 4.85 -4.52
#